data_AF-A0A916HNQ3-F1
#
_entry.id   AF-A0A916HNQ3-F1
#
_cell.length_a   1.000
_cell.length_b   1.000
_cell.length_c   1.000
_cell.angle_alpha   90.00
_cell.angle_beta   90.00
_cell.angle_gamma   90.00
#
_symmetry.space_group_name_H-M   'P 1'
#
loop_
_entity.id
_entity.type
_entity.pdbx_description
1 polymer ?
#
loop_
_entity_poly.entity_id
_entity_poly.type
_entity_poly.pdbx_seq_one_letter_code
_entity_poly.pdbx_strand_id
1 'polypeptide(L)'
;MPGFLLRWLIVALGLWVAEQILSGIEIADTPTLLLAAALLGFVNAFVRPVVVLLTLPLTLVTLGLFLLVVNAGMLELVAWLLPRVHVASFGDAFLGAIIVGLTGFAANSLVGPSGRFELLVVRRPG
;
A
#
# COMPACT_ATOMS: atom_id res chain seq x y z
N MET A 1 4.25 8.01 16.79
CA MET A 1 3.86 8.78 15.59
C MET A 1 4.80 8.67 14.36
N PRO A 2 6.09 8.26 14.42
CA PRO A 2 6.92 8.19 13.20
C PRO A 2 6.54 7.03 12.25
N GLY A 3 5.89 5.98 12.75
CA GLY A 3 5.53 4.81 11.95
C GLY A 3 4.51 5.09 10.84
N PHE A 4 3.63 6.09 11.00
CA PHE A 4 2.67 6.45 9.95
C PHE A 4 3.37 7.12 8.76
N LEU A 5 4.24 8.09 9.03
CA LEU A 5 5.03 8.76 7.99
C LEU A 5 5.95 7.79 7.25
N LEU A 6 6.60 6.88 7.98
CA LEU A 6 7.44 5.86 7.37
C LEU A 6 6.62 4.91 6.46
N ARG A 7 5.47 4.42 6.93
CA ARG A 7 4.58 3.58 6.10
C ARG A 7 4.09 4.32 4.86
N TRP A 8 3.72 5.58 5.01
CA TRP A 8 3.30 6.41 3.89
C TRP A 8 4.41 6.58 2.85
N LEU A 9 5.65 6.86 3.29
CA LEU A 9 6.81 6.93 2.40
C LEU A 9 7.12 5.59 1.74
N ILE A 10 6.96 4.46 2.43
CA ILE A 10 7.14 3.13 1.84
C ILE A 10 6.11 2.89 0.73
N VAL A 11 4.85 3.28 0.93
CA VAL A 11 3.82 3.18 -0.11
C VAL A 11 4.15 4.08 -1.30
N ALA A 12 4.60 5.32 -1.05
CA ALA A 12 5.03 6.23 -2.09
C ALA A 12 6.20 5.65 -2.91
N LEU A 13 7.20 5.07 -2.23
CA LEU A 13 8.29 4.36 -2.88
C LEU A 13 7.79 3.17 -3.71
N GLY A 14 6.82 2.41 -3.20
CA GLY A 14 6.22 1.30 -3.95
C GLY A 14 5.53 1.76 -5.23
N LEU A 15 4.77 2.86 -5.17
CA LEU A 15 4.12 3.45 -6.35
C LEU A 15 5.15 3.99 -7.35
N TRP A 16 6.19 4.65 -6.87
CA TRP A 16 7.28 5.15 -7.71
C TRP A 16 8.01 4.02 -8.43
N VAL A 17 8.33 2.93 -7.71
CA VAL A 17 8.95 1.74 -8.32
C VAL A 17 8.00 1.09 -9.32
N ALA A 18 6.69 1.05 -9.04
CA ALA A 18 5.70 0.49 -9.95
C ALA A 18 5.63 1.27 -11.27
N GLU A 19 5.56 2.59 -11.23
CA GLU A 19 5.60 3.47 -12.41
C GLU A 19 6.89 3.30 -13.22
N GLN A 20 8.04 3.16 -12.57
CA GLN A 20 9.32 3.00 -13.27
C GLN A 20 9.44 1.66 -14.01
N ILE A 21 8.76 0.62 -13.53
CA ILE A 21 8.82 -0.74 -14.11
C ILE A 21 7.71 -0.97 -15.13
N LEU A 22 6.53 -0.40 -14.89
CA LEU A 22 5.33 -0.63 -15.70
C LEU A 22 5.03 0.60 -16.56
N SER A 23 5.19 0.45 -17.87
CA SER A 23 4.84 1.50 -18.84
C SER A 23 3.33 1.84 -18.87
N GLY A 24 2.49 1.03 -18.22
CA GLY A 24 1.06 1.26 -18.10
C GLY A 24 0.67 2.05 -16.85
N ILE A 25 1.60 2.49 -16.01
CA ILE A 25 1.34 3.36 -14.85
C ILE A 25 2.13 4.65 -15.04
N GLU A 26 1.44 5.78 -15.05
CA GLU A 26 2.06 7.10 -15.16
C GLU A 26 1.55 8.02 -14.05
N ILE A 27 2.46 8.69 -13.34
CA ILE A 27 2.16 9.65 -12.29
C ILE A 27 2.85 10.96 -12.64
N ALA A 28 2.05 12.00 -12.91
CA ALA A 28 2.55 13.21 -13.56
C ALA A 28 3.70 13.94 -12.82
N ASP A 29 3.73 13.87 -11.48
CA ASP A 29 4.67 14.64 -10.66
C ASP A 29 4.79 14.10 -9.23
N THR A 30 5.88 14.46 -8.55
CA THR A 30 6.16 14.04 -7.16
C THR A 30 5.05 14.39 -6.15
N PRO A 31 4.42 15.58 -6.15
CA PRO A 31 3.32 15.84 -5.22
C PRO A 31 2.10 14.98 -5.52
N THR A 32 1.80 14.68 -6.79
CA THR A 32 0.76 13.71 -7.15
C THR A 32 1.09 12.31 -6.64
N LEU A 33 2.34 11.87 -6.71
CA LEU A 33 2.79 10.58 -6.18
C LEU A 33 2.61 10.47 -4.66
N LEU A 34 3.01 11.51 -3.93
CA LEU A 34 2.83 11.59 -2.49
C LEU A 34 1.34 11.61 -2.11
N LEU A 35 0.52 12.34 -2.87
CA LEU A 35 -0.93 12.37 -2.70
C LEU A 35 -1.56 11.01 -3.00
N ALA A 36 -1.12 10.32 -4.06
CA ALA A 36 -1.58 8.98 -4.39
C ALA A 36 -1.25 7.99 -3.28
N ALA A 37 -0.04 8.05 -2.71
CA ALA A 37 0.33 7.21 -1.57
C ALA A 37 -0.52 7.50 -0.32
N ALA A 38 -0.86 8.78 -0.08
CA ALA A 38 -1.72 9.18 1.03
C ALA A 38 -3.14 8.66 0.84
N LEU A 39 -3.67 8.83 -0.38
CA LEU A 39 -5.01 8.40 -0.75
C LEU A 39 -5.12 6.87 -0.76
N LEU A 40 -4.08 6.15 -1.20
CA LEU A 40 -4.03 4.70 -1.12
C LEU A 40 -4.03 4.21 0.33
N GLY A 41 -3.30 4.90 1.22
CA GLY A 41 -3.38 4.66 2.66
C GLY A 41 -4.79 4.86 3.21
N PHE A 42 -5.48 5.91 2.79
CA PHE A 42 -6.85 6.22 3.18
C PHE A 42 -7.85 5.17 2.64
N VAL A 43 -7.80 4.87 1.35
CA VAL A 43 -8.62 3.84 0.69
C VAL A 43 -8.43 2.49 1.37
N ASN A 44 -7.20 2.14 1.74
CA ASN A 44 -6.90 0.90 2.48
C ASN A 44 -7.45 0.90 3.91
N ALA A 45 -7.62 2.05 4.54
CA ALA A 45 -8.19 2.16 5.88
C ALA A 45 -9.72 2.06 5.89
N PHE A 46 -10.40 2.56 4.84
CA PHE A 46 -11.86 2.67 4.81
C PHE A 46 -12.54 1.77 3.78
N VAL A 47 -12.07 1.77 2.54
CA VAL A 47 -12.72 1.08 1.42
C VAL A 47 -12.35 -0.41 1.42
N ARG A 48 -11.06 -0.72 1.59
CA ARG A 48 -10.57 -2.11 1.56
C ARG A 48 -11.30 -3.03 2.56
N PRO A 49 -11.57 -2.66 3.83
CA PRO A 49 -12.32 -3.51 4.75
C PRO A 49 -13.72 -3.87 4.24
N VAL A 50 -14.42 -2.90 3.64
CA VAL A 50 -15.75 -3.10 3.07
C VAL A 50 -15.66 -4.05 1.87
N VAL A 51 -14.73 -3.80 0.95
CA VAL A 51 -14.55 -4.65 -0.23
C VAL A 51 -14.18 -6.08 0.15
N VAL A 52 -13.24 -6.26 1.08
CA VAL A 52 -12.84 -7.59 1.58
C VAL A 52 -14.00 -8.32 2.24
N LEU A 53 -14.86 -7.61 2.98
CA LEU A 53 -16.04 -8.21 3.59
C LEU A 53 -17.04 -8.71 2.53
N LEU A 54 -17.26 -7.91 1.48
CA LEU A 54 -18.13 -8.29 0.36
C LEU A 54 -17.54 -9.44 -0.46
N THR A 55 -16.21 -9.46 -0.62
CA THR A 55 -15.50 -10.47 -1.41
C THR A 55 -15.05 -11.66 -0.58
N LEU A 56 -15.39 -11.70 0.71
CA LEU A 56 -14.98 -12.73 1.66
C LEU A 56 -15.26 -14.16 1.18
N PRO A 57 -16.48 -14.54 0.72
CA PRO A 57 -16.74 -15.91 0.27
C PRO A 57 -15.85 -16.31 -0.92
N LEU A 58 -15.66 -15.39 -1.87
CA LEU A 58 -14.79 -15.62 -3.02
C LEU A 58 -13.31 -15.68 -2.61
N THR A 59 -12.91 -14.84 -1.65
CA THR A 59 -11.57 -14.84 -1.07
C THR A 59 -11.28 -16.18 -0.39
N LEU A 60 -12.25 -16.76 0.32
CA LEU A 60 -12.10 -18.08 0.93
C LEU A 60 -11.99 -19.19 -0.11
N VAL A 61 -12.85 -19.18 -1.14
CA VAL A 61 -12.81 -20.16 -2.24
C VAL A 61 -11.48 -20.11 -3.00
N THR A 62 -10.92 -18.92 -3.18
CA THR A 62 -9.63 -18.70 -3.85
C THR A 62 -8.43 -18.80 -2.91
N LEU A 63 -8.62 -19.19 -1.64
CA LEU A 63 -7.55 -19.29 -0.62
C LEU A 63 -6.74 -17.99 -0.47
N GLY A 64 -7.39 -16.83 -0.63
CA GLY A 64 -6.75 -15.53 -0.50
C GLY A 64 -6.18 -14.94 -1.79
N LEU A 65 -6.14 -15.68 -2.91
CA LEU A 65 -5.68 -15.14 -4.21
C LEU A 65 -6.47 -13.90 -4.65
N PHE A 66 -7.77 -13.87 -4.35
CA PHE A 66 -8.61 -12.71 -4.66
C PHE A 66 -8.20 -11.43 -3.92
N LEU A 67 -7.44 -11.51 -2.83
CA LEU A 67 -6.90 -10.32 -2.17
C LEU A 67 -5.93 -9.54 -3.05
N LEU A 68 -5.22 -10.20 -3.98
CA LEU A 68 -4.38 -9.51 -4.96
C LEU A 68 -5.24 -8.65 -5.90
N VAL A 69 -6.37 -9.19 -6.33
CA VAL A 69 -7.37 -8.47 -7.15
C VAL A 69 -7.94 -7.28 -6.38
N VAL A 70 -8.25 -7.46 -5.10
CA VAL A 70 -8.72 -6.35 -4.25
C VAL A 70 -7.64 -5.27 -4.12
N ASN A 71 -6.38 -5.64 -3.87
CA ASN A 71 -5.29 -4.67 -3.76
C ASN A 71 -5.06 -3.91 -5.07
N ALA A 72 -5.16 -4.60 -6.22
CA ALA A 72 -5.14 -3.99 -7.55
C ALA A 72 -6.28 -2.98 -7.72
N GLY A 73 -7.50 -3.38 -7.37
CA GLY A 73 -8.67 -2.51 -7.43
C GLY A 73 -8.56 -1.28 -6.51
N MET A 74 -7.87 -1.36 -5.37
CA MET A 74 -7.62 -0.19 -4.53
C MET A 74 -6.64 0.79 -5.20
N LEU A 75 -5.60 0.28 -5.87
CA LEU A 75 -4.66 1.11 -6.62
C LEU A 75 -5.36 1.79 -7.81
N GLU A 76 -6.15 1.03 -8.57
CA GLU A 76 -6.94 1.55 -9.68
C GLU A 76 -7.98 2.58 -9.21
N LEU A 77 -8.63 2.36 -8.06
CA LEU A 77 -9.54 3.33 -7.48
C LEU A 77 -8.83 4.66 -7.17
N VAL A 78 -7.61 4.60 -6.62
CA VAL A 78 -6.80 5.80 -6.37
C VAL A 78 -6.43 6.51 -7.66
N ALA A 79 -6.04 5.76 -8.68
CA ALA A 79 -5.75 6.31 -10.00
C ALA A 79 -6.97 7.00 -10.61
N TRP A 80 -8.15 6.38 -10.49
CA TRP A 80 -9.40 6.96 -10.95
C TRP A 80 -9.81 8.24 -10.18
N LEU A 81 -9.49 8.32 -8.89
CA LEU A 81 -9.76 9.52 -8.06
C LEU A 81 -8.79 10.68 -8.34
N LEU A 82 -7.62 10.42 -8.93
CA LEU A 82 -6.58 11.41 -9.18
C LEU A 82 -6.41 11.64 -10.69
N PRO A 83 -6.86 12.78 -11.24
CA PRO A 83 -6.78 13.06 -12.69
C PRO A 83 -5.36 13.02 -13.29
N ARG A 84 -4.33 13.11 -12.44
CA ARG A 84 -2.91 13.15 -12.81
C ARG A 84 -2.20 11.79 -12.60
N VAL A 85 -2.97 10.74 -12.33
CA VAL A 85 -2.50 9.35 -12.25
C VAL A 85 -3.20 8.57 -13.35
N HIS A 86 -2.43 7.99 -14.25
CA HIS A 86 -2.96 7.18 -15.35
C HIS A 86 -2.57 5.73 -15.15
N VAL A 87 -3.54 4.83 -15.34
CA VAL A 87 -3.34 3.38 -15.35
C VAL A 87 -4.00 2.84 -16.61
N ALA A 88 -3.20 2.24 -17.49
CA ALA A 88 -3.62 1.85 -18.83
C ALA A 88 -4.61 0.66 -18.80
N SER A 89 -4.45 -0.27 -17.87
CA SER A 89 -5.31 -1.44 -17.73
C SER A 89 -5.36 -1.99 -16.31
N PHE A 90 -6.39 -2.81 -16.02
CA PHE A 90 -6.47 -3.56 -14.77
C PHE A 90 -5.24 -4.45 -14.53
N GLY A 91 -4.63 -4.99 -15.60
CA GLY A 91 -3.42 -5.79 -15.53
C GLY A 91 -2.23 -5.00 -14.98
N ASP A 92 -2.10 -3.75 -15.40
CA ASP A 92 -1.06 -2.84 -14.90
C ASP A 92 -1.31 -2.50 -13.42
N ALA A 93 -2.57 -2.25 -13.04
CA ALA A 93 -2.94 -2.07 -11.62
C ALA A 93 -2.61 -3.31 -10.78
N PHE A 94 -2.83 -4.51 -11.32
CA PHE A 94 -2.56 -5.77 -10.65
C PHE A 94 -1.06 -6.00 -10.43
N LEU A 95 -0.24 -5.80 -11.47
CA LEU A 95 1.21 -5.86 -11.34
C LEU A 95 1.73 -4.74 -10.42
N GLY A 96 1.17 -3.54 -10.51
CA GLY A 96 1.51 -2.41 -9.64
C GLY A 96 1.23 -2.71 -8.17
N ALA A 97 0.09 -3.33 -7.85
CA ALA A 97 -0.24 -3.72 -6.50
C ALA A 97 0.69 -4.80 -5.94
N ILE A 98 1.18 -5.72 -6.79
CA ILE A 98 2.21 -6.68 -6.41
C ILE A 98 3.52 -5.96 -6.10
N ILE A 99 3.96 -5.04 -6.94
CA ILE A 99 5.19 -4.26 -6.74
C ILE A 99 5.11 -3.48 -5.42
N VAL A 100 4.03 -2.74 -5.20
CA VAL A 100 3.81 -1.98 -3.95
C VAL A 100 3.84 -2.92 -2.73
N GLY A 101 3.20 -4.09 -2.82
CA GLY A 101 3.20 -5.09 -1.76
C GLY A 101 4.61 -5.63 -1.46
N LEU A 102 5.40 -5.92 -2.50
CA LEU A 102 6.77 -6.39 -2.39
C LEU A 102 7.69 -5.30 -1.82
N THR A 103 7.54 -4.04 -2.24
CA THR A 103 8.27 -2.91 -1.66
C THR A 103 7.95 -2.76 -0.18
N GLY A 104 6.68 -2.88 0.19
CA GLY A 104 6.25 -2.87 1.60
C GLY A 104 6.85 -4.01 2.41
N PHE A 105 6.87 -5.21 1.85
CA PHE A 105 7.48 -6.39 2.47
C PHE A 105 9.00 -6.20 2.67
N ALA A 106 9.71 -5.76 1.64
CA ALA A 106 11.15 -5.50 1.69
C ALA A 106 11.50 -4.36 2.67
N ALA A 107 10.72 -3.28 2.68
CA ALA A 107 10.93 -2.20 3.61
C ALA A 107 10.71 -2.66 5.06
N ASN A 108 9.69 -3.46 5.32
CA ASN A 108 9.43 -3.99 6.66
C ASN A 108 10.50 -4.99 7.13
N SER A 109 11.08 -5.78 6.22
CA SER A 109 12.17 -6.69 6.57
C SER A 109 13.48 -5.96 6.90
N LEU A 110 13.77 -4.85 6.20
CA LEU A 110 14.95 -4.02 6.45
C LEU A 110 14.81 -3.13 7.69
N VAL A 111 13.60 -2.59 7.95
CA VAL A 111 13.33 -1.71 9.10
C VAL A 111 13.23 -2.49 10.42
N GLY A 112 13.02 -3.81 10.37
CA GLY A 112 13.05 -4.68 11.54
C GLY A 112 11.76 -4.62 12.40
N PRO A 113 11.30 -5.74 12.97
CA PRO A 113 10.12 -5.80 13.86
C PRO A 113 10.27 -5.06 15.22
N SER A 114 11.38 -4.36 15.46
CA SER A 114 11.82 -3.90 16.78
C SER A 114 11.23 -2.54 17.16
N GLY A 115 9.90 -2.48 17.25
CA GLY A 115 9.16 -1.39 17.88
C GLY A 115 8.91 -1.61 19.38
N ARG A 116 9.56 -2.59 20.04
CA ARG A 116 9.58 -2.68 21.50
C ARG A 116 10.49 -1.57 22.02
N PHE A 117 9.93 -0.37 22.13
CA PHE A 117 10.32 0.53 23.21
C PHE A 117 9.91 -0.16 24.51
N GLU A 118 10.66 -1.18 24.93
CA GLU A 118 10.72 -1.58 26.33
C GLU A 118 11.24 -0.32 27.05
N LEU A 119 10.30 0.50 27.51
CA LEU A 119 10.53 1.44 28.58
C LEU A 119 11.02 0.59 29.75
N LEU A 120 12.35 0.45 29.83
CA LEU A 120 13.05 0.03 31.03
C LEU A 120 12.66 1.03 32.11
N VAL A 121 11.55 0.74 32.81
CA VAL A 121 11.22 1.36 34.08
C VAL A 121 12.34 0.92 35.02
N VAL A 122 13.36 1.77 35.16
CA VAL A 122 14.40 1.64 36.16
C VAL A 122 13.70 1.72 37.51
N ARG A 123 13.33 0.56 38.04
CA ARG A 123 12.85 0.38 39.39
C ARG A 123 14.03 0.68 40.32
N ARG A 124 14.12 1.92 40.81
CA ARG A 124 15.00 2.26 41.95
C ARG A 124 14.54 1.44 43.16
N PRO A 125 15.37 0.54 43.71
CA PRO A 125 15.17 0.07 45.08
C PRO A 125 15.46 1.24 46.02
N GLY A 126 14.65 1.39 47.06
CA GLY A 126 14.83 2.38 48.12
C GLY A 126 16.03 2.10 49.01
#